data_AF-A0A8H4W297-F1
#
_entry.id   AF-A0A8H4W297-F1
#
_cell.length_a   1.000
_cell.length_b   1.000
_cell.length_c   1.000
_cell.angle_alpha   90.00
_cell.angle_beta   90.00
_cell.angle_gamma   90.00
#
_symmetry.space_group_name_H-M   'P 1'
#
loop_
_entity.id
_entity.type
_entity.pdbx_description
1 polymer ?
#
loop_
_entity_poly.entity_id
_entity_poly.type
_entity_poly.pdbx_seq_one_letter_code
_entity_poly.pdbx_strand_id
1 'polypeptide(L)'
;MAFFKSFASRLCLFSLLCFAAIAAPVTEIFDQSDVPFNEKDFEKRAPGDTEAEAIDATFDPHAGKVWSNIAEENCYAMLCMLGGRRVYQRILTANERGDHIRESGASERPFETRNLAIFHTTRIDDATTSPEEFPWRSIHSGEEDAYLFLATTSEQGSEAAGITNGYNKAAGLDYGKWFSITFTYS
;
A
#
# COMPACT_ATOMS: atom_id res chain seq x y z
N MET A 1 74.66 3.73 -15.03
CA MET A 1 74.45 2.63 -14.05
C MET A 1 73.32 1.77 -14.62
N ALA A 2 73.61 0.67 -15.34
CA ALA A 2 73.89 -0.69 -14.84
C ALA A 2 72.69 -1.27 -14.04
N PHE A 3 72.17 -2.50 -14.20
CA PHE A 3 72.40 -3.67 -15.07
C PHE A 3 71.23 -4.66 -14.80
N PHE A 4 70.95 -5.59 -15.73
CA PHE A 4 70.01 -6.72 -15.66
C PHE A 4 70.22 -7.71 -14.47
N LYS A 5 69.16 -8.46 -14.10
CA LYS A 5 69.07 -9.91 -13.66
C LYS A 5 67.70 -10.12 -12.95
N SER A 6 66.76 -11.03 -13.29
CA SER A 6 66.66 -12.39 -13.85
C SER A 6 66.74 -13.56 -12.85
N PHE A 7 65.87 -14.56 -13.12
CA PHE A 7 65.83 -15.98 -12.73
C PHE A 7 65.42 -16.42 -11.30
N ALA A 8 64.30 -17.16 -11.21
CA ALA A 8 64.21 -18.58 -10.80
C ALA A 8 62.74 -18.90 -10.41
N SER A 9 61.95 -19.61 -11.24
CA SER A 9 61.94 -21.07 -11.39
C SER A 9 61.81 -21.83 -10.07
N ARG A 10 60.59 -22.31 -9.73
CA ARG A 10 60.37 -23.63 -9.11
C ARG A 10 59.05 -24.24 -9.57
N LEU A 11 59.19 -25.03 -10.63
CA LEU A 11 58.41 -26.24 -10.92
C LEU A 11 58.62 -27.25 -9.77
N CYS A 12 57.55 -27.92 -9.33
CA CYS A 12 57.45 -29.22 -8.63
C CYS A 12 56.22 -29.19 -7.69
N LEU A 13 55.34 -30.18 -7.58
CA LEU A 13 55.42 -31.57 -7.98
C LEU A 13 53.99 -32.14 -8.02
N PHE A 14 53.75 -32.99 -9.01
CA PHE A 14 52.61 -33.89 -9.14
C PHE A 14 52.31 -34.64 -7.83
N SER A 15 51.07 -34.55 -7.35
CA SER A 15 50.49 -35.52 -6.42
C SER A 15 49.19 -36.05 -7.03
N LEU A 16 49.32 -37.08 -7.85
CA LEU A 16 48.22 -37.96 -8.25
C LEU A 16 47.69 -38.65 -6.98
N LEU A 17 46.54 -38.20 -6.48
CA LEU A 17 45.73 -39.01 -5.58
C LEU A 17 44.66 -39.70 -6.42
N CYS A 18 44.92 -40.97 -6.72
CA CYS A 18 43.93 -41.92 -7.18
C CYS A 18 42.87 -42.11 -6.10
N PHE A 19 41.78 -41.36 -6.19
CA PHE A 19 40.55 -41.72 -5.48
C PHE A 19 39.85 -42.81 -6.28
N ALA A 20 39.79 -44.00 -5.70
CA ALA A 20 38.89 -45.05 -6.15
C ALA A 20 37.46 -44.49 -6.15
N ALA A 21 36.89 -44.34 -7.34
CA ALA A 21 35.49 -44.01 -7.50
C ALA A 21 34.66 -45.21 -6.99
N ILE A 22 34.33 -45.17 -5.71
CA ILE A 22 33.22 -45.97 -5.17
C ILE A 22 31.98 -45.37 -5.82
N ALA A 23 31.48 -46.01 -6.86
CA ALA A 23 30.18 -45.70 -7.43
C ALA A 23 29.15 -45.90 -6.32
N ALA A 24 28.69 -44.79 -5.73
CA ALA A 24 27.52 -44.81 -4.89
C ALA A 24 26.35 -45.37 -5.72
N PRO A 25 25.48 -46.22 -5.15
CA PRO A 25 24.27 -46.62 -5.83
C PRO A 25 23.52 -45.34 -6.22
N VAL A 26 23.34 -45.14 -7.53
CA VAL A 26 22.47 -44.09 -8.06
C VAL A 26 21.10 -44.43 -7.50
N THR A 27 20.69 -43.70 -6.47
CA THR A 27 19.30 -43.66 -6.06
C THR A 27 18.57 -43.12 -7.28
N GLU A 28 17.66 -43.90 -7.84
CA GLU A 28 16.83 -43.42 -8.94
C GLU A 28 16.31 -42.04 -8.56
N ILE A 29 16.57 -41.07 -9.43
CA ILE A 29 15.98 -39.75 -9.31
C ILE A 29 14.48 -40.03 -9.35
N PHE A 30 13.80 -39.86 -8.22
CA PHE A 30 12.35 -39.83 -8.18
C PHE A 30 11.91 -38.93 -9.33
N ASP A 31 11.23 -39.53 -10.30
CA ASP A 31 10.68 -38.79 -11.41
C ASP A 31 9.73 -37.75 -10.81
N GLN A 32 10.05 -36.48 -11.01
CA GLN A 32 9.24 -35.37 -10.53
C GLN A 32 7.83 -35.38 -11.16
N SER A 33 7.59 -36.28 -12.13
CA SER A 33 6.28 -36.57 -12.70
C SER A 33 5.36 -37.40 -11.80
N ASP A 34 5.86 -38.03 -10.73
CA ASP A 34 5.07 -38.91 -9.83
C ASP A 34 4.61 -38.25 -8.52
N VAL A 35 4.83 -36.93 -8.35
CA VAL A 35 4.06 -36.18 -7.36
C VAL A 35 2.71 -35.91 -8.01
N PRO A 36 1.58 -36.43 -7.49
CA PRO A 36 0.28 -35.99 -7.96
C PRO A 36 0.21 -34.48 -7.69
N PHE A 37 0.42 -33.70 -8.74
CA PHE A 37 0.24 -32.26 -8.72
C PHE A 37 -1.19 -32.06 -8.25
N ASN A 38 -1.34 -31.60 -7.02
CA ASN A 38 -2.64 -31.53 -6.38
C ASN A 38 -3.43 -30.50 -7.19
N GLU A 39 -4.29 -30.97 -8.09
CA GLU A 39 -5.09 -30.19 -9.03
C GLU A 39 -6.03 -29.18 -8.30
N LYS A 40 -6.05 -29.25 -6.96
CA LYS A 40 -6.78 -28.39 -6.03
C LYS A 40 -6.01 -27.14 -5.55
N ASP A 41 -4.71 -27.00 -5.86
CA ASP A 41 -3.90 -25.87 -5.36
C ASP A 41 -3.85 -24.64 -6.30
N PHE A 42 -4.60 -24.65 -7.41
CA PHE A 42 -4.65 -23.51 -8.35
C PHE A 42 -6.04 -22.89 -8.46
N GLU A 43 -6.78 -22.78 -7.35
CA GLU A 43 -7.87 -21.82 -7.32
C GLU A 43 -7.28 -20.41 -7.47
N LYS A 44 -7.59 -19.76 -8.60
CA LYS A 44 -7.22 -18.35 -8.82
C LYS A 44 -7.81 -17.54 -7.66
N ARG A 45 -6.94 -16.92 -6.86
CA ARG A 45 -7.34 -16.07 -5.74
C ARG A 45 -8.28 -14.97 -6.24
N ALA A 46 -9.23 -14.58 -5.40
CA ALA A 46 -10.06 -13.44 -5.73
C ALA A 46 -9.18 -12.18 -5.77
N PRO A 47 -9.38 -11.27 -6.73
CA PRO A 47 -8.60 -10.03 -6.75
C PRO A 47 -8.76 -9.28 -5.41
N GLY A 48 -7.73 -8.53 -5.05
CA GLY A 48 -7.67 -7.77 -3.81
C GLY A 48 -7.33 -8.58 -2.55
N ASP A 49 -7.01 -9.88 -2.65
CA ASP A 49 -6.51 -10.64 -1.47
C ASP A 49 -5.09 -10.24 -1.06
N THR A 50 -4.33 -9.66 -1.98
CA THR A 50 -2.95 -9.20 -1.75
C THR A 50 -2.74 -7.81 -2.34
N GLU A 51 -1.76 -7.06 -1.83
CA GLU A 51 -1.38 -5.74 -2.36
C GLU A 51 -1.02 -5.79 -3.86
N ALA A 52 -0.34 -6.86 -4.29
CA ALA A 52 0.04 -7.07 -5.69
C ALA A 52 -1.14 -7.32 -6.64
N GLU A 53 -2.30 -7.70 -6.09
CA GLU A 53 -3.53 -8.02 -6.82
C GLU A 53 -4.63 -7.00 -6.53
N ALA A 54 -4.26 -5.79 -6.11
CA ALA A 54 -5.18 -4.74 -5.73
C ALA A 54 -6.23 -4.45 -6.81
N ILE A 55 -7.48 -4.26 -6.36
CA ILE A 55 -8.60 -3.90 -7.23
C ILE A 55 -8.50 -2.41 -7.58
N ASP A 56 -8.58 -2.05 -8.86
CA ASP A 56 -8.65 -0.64 -9.24
C ASP A 56 -9.99 -0.03 -8.79
N ALA A 57 -9.91 0.99 -7.94
CA ALA A 57 -11.05 1.78 -7.51
C ALA A 57 -10.92 3.20 -8.05
N THR A 58 -11.85 3.60 -8.91
CA THR A 58 -11.89 4.93 -9.50
C THR A 58 -12.93 5.81 -8.82
N PHE A 59 -12.49 6.97 -8.35
CA PHE A 59 -13.30 7.96 -7.66
C PHE A 59 -13.47 9.19 -8.56
N ASP A 60 -14.68 9.71 -8.63
CA ASP A 60 -15.00 10.92 -9.40
C ASP A 60 -15.26 12.08 -8.43
N PRO A 61 -14.33 13.04 -8.30
CA PRO A 61 -14.49 14.21 -7.43
C PRO A 61 -15.49 15.25 -7.95
N HIS A 62 -15.96 15.11 -9.19
CA HIS A 62 -16.90 15.99 -9.85
C HIS A 62 -18.32 15.42 -9.93
N ALA A 63 -18.51 14.14 -9.58
CA ALA A 63 -19.83 13.52 -9.56
C ALA A 63 -20.76 14.17 -8.52
N GLY A 64 -21.72 14.99 -8.98
CA GLY A 64 -22.76 15.57 -8.14
C GLY A 64 -22.31 16.82 -7.37
N LYS A 65 -22.28 16.75 -6.03
CA LYS A 65 -21.70 17.83 -5.22
C LYS A 65 -20.17 17.67 -5.23
N VAL A 66 -19.49 18.71 -5.68
CA VAL A 66 -18.05 18.71 -5.95
C VAL A 66 -17.24 18.61 -4.65
N TRP A 67 -16.25 17.71 -4.62
CA TRP A 67 -15.27 17.58 -3.53
C TRP A 67 -13.83 17.64 -4.07
N SER A 68 -13.63 18.35 -5.18
CA SER A 68 -12.33 18.47 -5.86
C SER A 68 -11.20 19.01 -4.99
N ASN A 69 -11.48 19.96 -4.10
CA ASN A 69 -10.45 20.49 -3.20
C ASN A 69 -9.88 19.39 -2.28
N ILE A 70 -10.77 18.60 -1.67
CA ILE A 70 -10.36 17.45 -0.87
C ILE A 70 -9.63 16.41 -1.71
N ALA A 71 -10.09 16.14 -2.94
CA ALA A 71 -9.40 15.22 -3.82
C ALA A 71 -7.97 15.66 -4.16
N GLU A 72 -7.74 16.98 -4.30
CA GLU A 72 -6.40 17.56 -4.44
C GLU A 72 -5.55 17.36 -3.17
N GLU A 73 -6.12 17.55 -1.98
CA GLU A 73 -5.45 17.29 -0.70
C GLU A 73 -5.07 15.81 -0.54
N ASN A 74 -5.97 14.90 -0.88
CA ASN A 74 -5.71 13.45 -0.89
C ASN A 74 -4.62 13.09 -1.92
N CYS A 75 -4.63 13.72 -3.09
CA CYS A 75 -3.55 13.55 -4.08
C CYS A 75 -2.21 14.05 -3.54
N TYR A 76 -2.20 15.21 -2.89
CA TYR A 76 -1.01 15.75 -2.23
C TYR A 76 -0.50 14.80 -1.15
N ALA A 77 -1.38 14.26 -0.30
CA ALA A 77 -1.03 13.27 0.71
C ALA A 77 -0.36 12.04 0.07
N MET A 78 -1.02 11.42 -0.91
CA MET A 78 -0.50 10.25 -1.62
C MET A 78 0.86 10.51 -2.28
N LEU A 79 0.97 11.61 -3.04
CA LEU A 79 2.14 11.87 -3.87
C LEU A 79 3.33 12.42 -3.08
N CYS A 80 3.08 13.28 -2.10
CA CYS A 80 4.12 14.04 -1.43
C CYS A 80 4.42 13.52 -0.01
N MET A 81 3.40 13.13 0.75
CA MET A 81 3.58 12.75 2.16
C MET A 81 3.73 11.24 2.36
N LEU A 82 3.08 10.45 1.49
CA LEU A 82 3.07 8.99 1.54
C LEU A 82 3.93 8.36 0.42
N GLY A 83 4.92 9.11 -0.09
CA GLY A 83 5.93 8.57 -1.01
C GLY A 83 5.41 8.05 -2.35
N GLY A 84 4.26 8.56 -2.82
CA GLY A 84 3.63 8.10 -4.06
C GLY A 84 2.72 6.88 -3.88
N ARG A 85 2.42 6.47 -2.64
CA ARG A 85 1.56 5.31 -2.36
C ARG A 85 0.14 5.52 -2.89
N ARG A 86 -0.34 4.54 -3.65
CA ARG A 86 -1.72 4.50 -4.19
C ARG A 86 -2.48 3.23 -3.85
N VAL A 87 -1.79 2.22 -3.34
CA VAL A 87 -2.38 0.93 -3.00
C VAL A 87 -2.60 0.86 -1.49
N TYR A 88 -3.84 0.59 -1.12
CA TYR A 88 -4.32 0.58 0.25
C TYR A 88 -5.18 -0.66 0.48
N GLN A 89 -5.36 -1.03 1.74
CA GLN A 89 -6.31 -2.06 2.12
C GLN A 89 -7.58 -1.40 2.66
N ARG A 90 -8.75 -1.89 2.29
CA ARG A 90 -10.01 -1.46 2.93
C ARG A 90 -9.99 -1.97 4.37
N ILE A 91 -10.57 -1.21 5.30
CA ILE A 91 -10.76 -1.65 6.70
C ILE A 91 -11.20 -3.11 6.78
N LEU A 92 -10.71 -3.84 7.80
CA LEU A 92 -11.03 -5.26 7.97
C LEU A 92 -12.43 -5.42 8.57
N THR A 93 -12.86 -4.45 9.38
CA THR A 93 -14.17 -4.42 10.02
C THR A 93 -14.77 -3.02 10.02
N ALA A 94 -16.10 -2.92 10.17
CA ALA A 94 -16.77 -1.62 10.28
C ALA A 94 -16.35 -0.81 11.53
N ASN A 95 -15.90 -1.50 12.59
CA ASN A 95 -15.52 -0.87 13.86
C ASN A 95 -14.23 -0.05 13.74
N GLU A 96 -13.31 -0.44 12.86
CA GLU A 96 -12.05 0.28 12.62
C GLU A 96 -12.26 1.76 12.28
N ARG A 97 -13.37 2.12 11.63
CA ARG A 97 -13.67 3.53 11.32
C ARG A 97 -13.73 4.40 12.57
N GLY A 98 -14.26 3.86 13.67
CA GLY A 98 -14.37 4.57 14.95
C GLY A 98 -13.05 4.64 15.70
N ASP A 99 -12.13 3.71 15.44
CA ASP A 99 -10.79 3.74 15.99
C ASP A 99 -9.91 4.73 15.20
N HIS A 100 -9.95 4.68 13.87
CA HIS A 100 -9.20 5.59 13.00
C HIS A 100 -9.54 7.06 13.24
N ILE A 101 -10.83 7.42 13.35
CA ILE A 101 -11.24 8.82 13.62
C ILE A 101 -10.73 9.35 14.96
N ARG A 102 -10.54 8.44 15.93
CA ARG A 102 -10.02 8.78 17.26
C ARG A 102 -8.50 8.90 17.22
N GLU A 103 -7.84 7.96 16.54
CA GLU A 103 -6.38 7.91 16.42
C GLU A 103 -5.83 9.07 15.58
N SER A 104 -6.51 9.46 14.51
CA SER A 104 -6.15 10.64 13.71
C SER A 104 -6.34 11.97 14.45
N GLY A 105 -7.11 11.97 15.54
CA GLY A 105 -7.53 13.19 16.23
C GLY A 105 -8.70 13.93 15.55
N ALA A 106 -9.28 13.41 14.47
CA ALA A 106 -10.44 14.01 13.81
C ALA A 106 -11.64 14.13 14.75
N SER A 107 -11.81 13.20 15.70
CA SER A 107 -12.88 13.26 16.72
C SER A 107 -12.78 14.49 17.64
N GLU A 108 -11.59 15.06 17.81
CA GLU A 108 -11.35 16.27 18.60
C GLU A 108 -11.75 17.55 17.86
N ARG A 109 -12.04 17.46 16.55
CA ARG A 109 -12.48 18.57 15.71
C ARG A 109 -11.54 19.77 15.77
N PRO A 110 -10.28 19.61 15.35
CA PRO A 110 -9.24 20.62 15.54
C PRO A 110 -9.54 21.96 14.87
N PHE A 111 -10.39 21.95 13.83
CA PHE A 111 -10.73 23.13 13.04
C PHE A 111 -11.99 23.87 13.53
N GLU A 112 -12.68 23.43 14.60
CA GLU A 112 -13.74 24.26 15.19
C GLU A 112 -13.15 25.49 15.89
N THR A 113 -13.85 26.64 15.88
CA THR A 113 -13.38 27.92 16.45
C THR A 113 -12.83 27.79 17.87
N ARG A 114 -13.48 26.97 18.71
CA ARG A 114 -13.08 26.73 20.11
C ARG A 114 -11.77 25.95 20.27
N ASN A 115 -11.34 25.25 19.21
CA ASN A 115 -10.23 24.30 19.22
C ASN A 115 -8.98 24.84 18.49
N LEU A 116 -9.11 25.89 17.66
CA LEU A 116 -7.99 26.45 16.89
C LEU A 116 -6.76 26.77 17.75
N ALA A 117 -6.96 27.38 18.91
CA ALA A 117 -5.87 27.72 19.83
C ALA A 117 -5.26 26.49 20.53
N ILE A 118 -6.06 25.45 20.76
CA ILE A 118 -5.64 24.21 21.44
C ILE A 118 -4.73 23.39 20.52
N PHE A 119 -5.10 23.28 19.24
CA PHE A 119 -4.38 22.50 18.23
C PHE A 119 -3.38 23.34 17.42
N HIS A 120 -3.18 24.61 17.79
CA HIS A 120 -2.28 25.53 17.10
C HIS A 120 -2.51 25.58 15.58
N THR A 121 -3.78 25.60 15.17
CA THR A 121 -4.20 25.56 13.77
C THR A 121 -5.06 26.77 13.41
N THR A 122 -5.35 26.91 12.12
CA THR A 122 -6.18 27.99 11.56
C THR A 122 -7.20 27.41 10.59
N ARG A 123 -8.22 28.20 10.24
CA ARG A 123 -9.12 27.90 9.13
C ARG A 123 -8.92 28.89 7.99
N ILE A 124 -9.24 28.46 6.78
CA ILE A 124 -9.29 29.35 5.62
C ILE A 124 -10.48 30.30 5.77
N ASP A 125 -11.63 29.77 6.18
CA ASP A 125 -12.84 30.56 6.45
C ASP A 125 -13.73 29.90 7.54
N ASP A 126 -14.88 30.52 7.83
CA ASP A 126 -15.79 30.01 8.85
C ASP A 126 -16.51 28.70 8.47
N ALA A 127 -16.52 28.32 7.19
CA ALA A 127 -17.13 27.09 6.69
C ALA A 127 -16.18 25.89 6.71
N THR A 128 -14.86 26.09 6.69
CA THR A 128 -13.85 25.00 6.71
C THR A 128 -13.60 24.46 8.12
N THR A 129 -14.60 23.80 8.72
CA THR A 129 -14.52 23.26 10.10
C THR A 129 -14.32 21.74 10.19
N SER A 130 -14.45 21.03 9.07
CA SER A 130 -14.37 19.57 9.04
C SER A 130 -12.91 19.13 8.97
N PRO A 131 -12.48 18.18 9.82
CA PRO A 131 -11.21 17.49 9.64
C PRO A 131 -11.37 16.38 8.63
N GLU A 132 -10.86 16.58 7.43
CA GLU A 132 -10.74 15.50 6.45
C GLU A 132 -9.50 14.67 6.71
N GLU A 133 -9.59 13.35 6.54
CA GLU A 133 -8.57 12.39 6.94
C GLU A 133 -8.01 11.67 5.71
N PHE A 134 -6.69 11.73 5.51
CA PHE A 134 -6.04 10.84 4.54
C PHE A 134 -4.81 10.13 5.12
N PRO A 135 -4.68 8.80 5.04
CA PRO A 135 -5.61 7.86 4.42
C PRO A 135 -7.01 7.89 5.05
N TRP A 136 -8.04 7.72 4.23
CA TRP A 136 -9.44 7.78 4.68
C TRP A 136 -9.68 6.82 5.84
N ARG A 137 -10.61 7.16 6.75
CA ARG A 137 -11.03 6.23 7.83
C ARG A 137 -11.55 4.86 7.33
N SER A 138 -11.87 4.73 6.04
CA SER A 138 -12.26 3.47 5.39
C SER A 138 -11.08 2.66 4.81
N ILE A 139 -9.87 3.16 4.94
CA ILE A 139 -8.60 2.49 4.68
C ILE A 139 -8.08 1.91 5.99
N HIS A 140 -7.59 0.69 5.94
CA HIS A 140 -6.87 0.04 7.04
C HIS A 140 -5.53 0.75 7.22
N SER A 141 -5.29 1.36 8.38
CA SER A 141 -4.13 2.23 8.59
C SER A 141 -2.82 1.45 8.76
N GLY A 142 -2.85 0.18 9.21
CA GLY A 142 -1.64 -0.60 9.46
C GLY A 142 -0.70 0.08 10.45
N GLU A 143 0.19 0.93 9.93
CA GLU A 143 1.18 1.74 10.67
C GLU A 143 1.20 3.23 10.27
N GLU A 144 0.32 3.68 9.37
CA GLU A 144 0.32 5.06 8.84
C GLU A 144 -0.63 5.97 9.63
N ASP A 145 -0.08 7.05 10.19
CA ASP A 145 -0.89 8.13 10.77
C ASP A 145 -1.67 8.84 9.65
N ALA A 146 -2.96 9.13 9.91
CA ALA A 146 -3.75 9.94 9.01
C ALA A 146 -3.38 11.42 9.12
N TYR A 147 -3.24 12.08 7.99
CA TYR A 147 -3.11 13.53 7.89
C TYR A 147 -4.50 14.17 7.96
N LEU A 148 -4.60 15.28 8.68
CA LEU A 148 -5.82 16.07 8.77
C LEU A 148 -5.75 17.29 7.85
N PHE A 149 -6.77 17.45 7.02
CA PHE A 149 -6.95 18.58 6.12
C PHE A 149 -8.22 19.37 6.44
N LEU A 150 -8.21 20.63 6.00
CA LEU A 150 -9.30 21.57 6.22
C LEU A 150 -10.36 21.40 5.13
N ALA A 151 -11.54 20.90 5.52
CA ALA A 151 -12.66 20.76 4.61
C ALA A 151 -13.89 21.51 5.12
N THR A 152 -14.81 21.86 4.21
CA THR A 152 -16.18 22.15 4.62
C THR A 152 -16.93 20.86 4.92
N THR A 153 -17.92 20.90 5.81
CA THR A 153 -18.78 19.74 6.08
C THR A 153 -19.55 19.27 4.84
N SER A 154 -19.85 20.19 3.91
CA SER A 154 -20.52 19.84 2.65
C SER A 154 -19.60 19.07 1.71
N GLU A 155 -18.33 19.48 1.58
CA GLU A 155 -17.35 18.77 0.75
C GLU A 155 -17.06 17.38 1.33
N GLN A 156 -16.78 17.27 2.64
CA GLN A 156 -16.54 15.97 3.30
C GLN A 156 -17.75 15.02 3.17
N GLY A 157 -18.98 15.54 3.28
CA GLY A 157 -20.18 14.74 3.05
C GLY A 157 -20.30 14.26 1.60
N SER A 158 -19.83 15.05 0.64
CA SER A 158 -19.85 14.72 -0.79
C SER A 158 -18.78 13.70 -1.14
N GLU A 159 -17.58 13.83 -0.56
CA GLU A 159 -16.53 12.83 -0.65
C GLU A 159 -16.99 11.49 -0.06
N ALA A 160 -17.60 11.47 1.13
CA ALA A 160 -18.06 10.23 1.73
C ALA A 160 -19.04 9.47 0.81
N ALA A 161 -19.91 10.19 0.10
CA ALA A 161 -20.77 9.62 -0.93
C ALA A 161 -19.97 9.15 -2.17
N GLY A 162 -19.00 9.95 -2.63
CA GLY A 162 -18.09 9.62 -3.73
C GLY A 162 -17.28 8.35 -3.48
N ILE A 163 -16.66 8.23 -2.31
CA ILE A 163 -15.91 7.05 -1.86
C ILE A 163 -16.82 5.82 -1.81
N THR A 164 -18.00 5.96 -1.20
CA THR A 164 -18.97 4.85 -1.12
C THR A 164 -19.37 4.38 -2.52
N ASN A 165 -19.63 5.29 -3.45
CA ASN A 165 -19.95 4.96 -4.83
C ASN A 165 -18.76 4.32 -5.56
N GLY A 166 -17.54 4.80 -5.33
CA GLY A 166 -16.32 4.22 -5.89
C GLY A 166 -16.13 2.77 -5.44
N TYR A 167 -16.29 2.49 -4.14
CA TYR A 167 -16.26 1.13 -3.61
C TYR A 167 -17.35 0.24 -4.22
N ASN A 168 -18.58 0.74 -4.35
CA ASN A 168 -19.67 -0.05 -4.94
C ASN A 168 -19.47 -0.34 -6.44
N LYS A 169 -18.76 0.54 -7.18
CA LYS A 169 -18.43 0.34 -8.59
C LYS A 169 -17.25 -0.64 -8.78
N ALA A 170 -16.33 -0.70 -7.83
CA ALA A 170 -15.21 -1.61 -7.83
C ALA A 170 -15.66 -3.03 -7.42
N ALA A 171 -15.99 -3.86 -8.41
CA ALA A 171 -16.52 -5.20 -8.18
C ALA A 171 -15.60 -6.04 -7.28
N GLY A 172 -16.13 -6.53 -6.16
CA GLY A 172 -15.40 -7.37 -5.21
C GLY A 172 -14.56 -6.62 -4.17
N LEU A 173 -14.67 -5.29 -4.09
CA LEU A 173 -13.98 -4.47 -3.09
C LEU A 173 -14.69 -4.49 -1.72
N ASP A 174 -14.65 -5.65 -1.07
CA ASP A 174 -15.17 -5.86 0.29
C ASP A 174 -14.15 -5.49 1.37
N TYR A 175 -14.52 -5.64 2.65
CA TYR A 175 -13.60 -5.41 3.77
C TYR A 175 -12.36 -6.29 3.68
N GLY A 176 -11.21 -5.75 4.09
CA GLY A 176 -9.91 -6.42 4.01
C GLY A 176 -9.31 -6.55 2.61
N LYS A 177 -10.02 -6.13 1.55
CA LYS A 177 -9.51 -6.18 0.19
C LYS A 177 -8.56 -5.01 -0.10
N TRP A 178 -7.49 -5.32 -0.81
CA TRP A 178 -6.54 -4.35 -1.35
C TRP A 178 -7.11 -3.67 -2.60
N PHE A 179 -6.88 -2.38 -2.71
CA PHE A 179 -7.32 -1.56 -3.83
C PHE A 179 -6.34 -0.44 -4.16
N SER A 180 -6.30 -0.05 -5.43
CA SER A 180 -5.55 1.07 -5.94
C SER A 180 -6.47 2.28 -6.12
N ILE A 181 -6.10 3.42 -5.55
CA ILE A 181 -6.84 4.67 -5.70
C ILE A 181 -6.49 5.33 -7.04
N THR A 182 -7.54 5.58 -7.83
CA THR A 182 -7.45 6.41 -9.04
C THR A 182 -8.55 7.47 -9.03
N PHE A 183 -8.27 8.63 -9.60
CA PHE A 183 -9.27 9.68 -9.82
C PHE A 183 -9.57 9.81 -11.31
N THR A 184 -10.84 10.05 -11.63
CA THR A 184 -11.28 10.37 -13.00
C THR A 184 -11.94 11.74 -13.04
N TYR A 185 -11.83 12.39 -14.19
CA TYR A 185 -12.58 13.59 -14.52
C TYR A 185 -13.58 13.20 -15.59
N SER A 186 -14.86 13.11 -15.24
CA SER A 186 -15.96 12.90 -16.21
C SER A 186 -16.82 14.13 -16.40
#